data_AF-A0AAU4DW54-F1
#
_entry.id   AF-A0AAU4DW54-F1
#
_cell.length_a   1.000
_cell.length_b   1.000
_cell.length_c   1.000
_cell.angle_alpha   90.00
_cell.angle_beta   90.00
_cell.angle_gamma   90.00
#
_symmetry.space_group_name_H-M   'P 1'
#
loop_
_entity.id
_entity.type
_entity.pdbx_description
1 polymer ?
#
loop_
_entity_poly.entity_id
_entity_poly.type
_entity_poly.pdbx_seq_one_letter_code
_entity_poly.pdbx_strand_id
1 'polypeptide(L)'
;MFRAAGYTADGVPAQLPSAPVELWRGSVPERRRDWSWTASLAVAQGYAAGTAAVRPAGKLYRTVAPPSALLAYNSGREEDEYVVDTRGLRISEAGLLPAAPVG
;
A
#
# COMPACT_ATOMS: atom_id res chain seq x y z
N MET A 1 -9.34 -1.83 16.52
CA MET A 1 -9.95 -0.75 17.33
C MET A 1 -9.62 0.60 16.67
N PHE A 2 -9.99 0.82 15.39
CA PHE A 2 -9.61 2.01 14.61
C PHE A 2 -10.81 2.87 14.14
N ARG A 3 -12.05 2.43 14.37
CA ARG A 3 -13.23 3.21 13.96
C ARG A 3 -13.51 4.43 14.84
N ALA A 4 -12.95 4.49 16.06
CA ALA A 4 -13.19 5.59 16.99
C ALA A 4 -12.38 6.86 16.67
N ALA A 5 -11.25 6.74 15.96
CA ALA A 5 -10.39 7.87 15.63
C ALA A 5 -10.84 8.64 14.37
N GLY A 6 -11.75 8.07 13.56
CA GLY A 6 -12.01 8.57 12.22
C GLY A 6 -10.83 8.33 11.27
N TYR A 7 -11.02 8.68 10.00
CA TYR A 7 -9.95 8.68 9.01
C TYR A 7 -9.06 9.90 9.21
N THR A 8 -7.75 9.73 9.05
CA THR A 8 -6.78 10.83 9.14
C THR A 8 -5.99 10.99 7.85
N ALA A 9 -5.61 12.23 7.54
CA ALA A 9 -4.63 12.57 6.51
C ALA A 9 -3.50 13.35 7.20
N ASP A 10 -2.26 12.87 7.08
CA ASP A 10 -1.07 13.49 7.67
C ASP A 10 -1.20 13.77 9.18
N GLY A 11 -1.85 12.84 9.89
CA GLY A 11 -2.10 12.93 11.33
C GLY A 11 -3.27 13.82 11.74
N VAL A 12 -3.95 14.46 10.79
CA VAL A 12 -5.11 15.34 11.04
C VAL A 12 -6.41 14.62 10.67
N PRO A 13 -7.50 14.74 11.45
CA PRO A 13 -8.81 14.24 11.04
C PRO A 13 -9.22 14.77 9.66
N ALA A 14 -9.66 13.88 8.78
CA ALA A 14 -9.99 14.21 7.40
C ALA A 14 -11.26 13.49 6.93
N GLN A 15 -11.81 13.96 5.82
CA GLN A 15 -12.90 13.24 5.14
C GLN A 15 -12.34 12.04 4.38
N LEU A 16 -13.09 10.95 4.41
CA LEU A 16 -12.80 9.79 3.58
C LEU A 16 -12.90 10.16 2.09
N PRO A 17 -12.07 9.55 1.22
CA PRO A 17 -12.27 9.62 -0.23
C PRO A 17 -13.68 9.17 -0.62
N SER A 18 -14.27 9.83 -1.63
CA SER A 18 -15.62 9.50 -2.11
C SER A 18 -15.66 8.24 -2.98
N ALA A 19 -14.52 7.82 -3.51
CA ALA A 19 -14.36 6.65 -4.38
C ALA A 19 -13.38 5.63 -3.79
N PRO A 20 -13.50 4.34 -4.14
CA PRO A 20 -12.47 3.35 -3.84
C PRO A 20 -11.10 3.76 -4.39
N VAL A 21 -10.03 3.39 -3.69
CA VAL A 21 -8.66 3.72 -4.05
C VAL A 21 -7.93 2.45 -4.48
N GLU A 22 -7.29 2.50 -5.64
CA GLU A 22 -6.37 1.44 -6.07
C GLU A 22 -5.04 1.56 -5.32
N LEU A 23 -4.64 0.46 -4.69
CA LEU A 23 -3.49 0.43 -3.81
C LEU A 23 -2.57 -0.76 -4.12
N TRP A 24 -1.29 -0.53 -3.90
CA TRP A 24 -0.19 -1.44 -4.19
C TRP A 24 0.65 -1.71 -2.95
N ARG A 25 1.25 -2.90 -2.88
CA ARG A 25 2.18 -3.27 -1.81
C ARG A 25 3.28 -4.18 -2.36
N GLY A 26 4.54 -3.79 -2.17
CA GLY A 26 5.67 -4.68 -2.33
C GLY A 26 6.01 -5.35 -1.02
N SER A 27 5.93 -6.68 -0.94
CA SER A 27 6.25 -7.40 0.29
C SER A 27 6.52 -8.88 0.05
N VAL A 28 7.13 -9.53 1.05
CA VAL A 28 7.18 -11.00 1.08
C VAL A 28 5.77 -11.59 1.23
N PRO A 29 5.49 -12.80 0.71
CA PRO A 29 4.14 -13.39 0.72
C PRO A 29 3.45 -13.47 2.07
N GLU A 30 4.21 -13.69 3.14
CA GLU A 30 3.72 -13.81 4.51
C GLU A 30 3.11 -12.49 5.00
N ARG A 31 3.55 -11.35 4.44
CA ARG A 31 3.16 -9.99 4.82
C ARG A 31 2.24 -9.31 3.81
N ARG A 32 1.66 -10.08 2.88
CA ARG A 32 0.75 -9.57 1.83
C ARG A 32 -0.49 -8.86 2.39
N ARG A 33 -0.93 -9.21 3.61
CA ARG A 33 -2.15 -8.69 4.26
C ARG A 33 -1.88 -7.65 5.35
N ASP A 34 -0.64 -7.24 5.56
CA ASP A 34 -0.33 -6.18 6.52
C ASP A 34 -0.90 -4.83 6.04
N TRP A 35 -0.88 -3.83 6.92
CA TRP A 35 -1.76 -2.67 6.81
C TRP A 35 -1.22 -1.51 5.97
N SER A 36 0.07 -1.48 5.65
CA SER A 36 0.68 -0.37 4.88
C SER A 36 0.58 -0.64 3.38
N TRP A 37 -0.01 0.28 2.63
CA TRP A 37 -0.20 0.20 1.18
C TRP A 37 0.09 1.56 0.56
N THR A 38 0.37 1.63 -0.73
CA THR A 38 0.67 2.90 -1.41
C THR A 38 -0.19 3.07 -2.67
N ALA A 39 -0.57 4.29 -3.01
CA ALA A 39 -1.16 4.58 -4.33
C ALA A 39 -0.10 4.58 -5.44
N SER A 40 1.20 4.64 -5.11
CA SER A 40 2.31 4.66 -6.07
C SER A 40 2.79 3.26 -6.41
N LEU A 41 2.53 2.82 -7.64
CA LEU A 41 3.02 1.55 -8.16
C LEU A 41 4.56 1.47 -8.11
N ALA A 42 5.26 2.57 -8.41
CA ALA A 42 6.72 2.61 -8.41
C ALA A 42 7.32 2.35 -7.03
N VAL A 43 6.75 2.95 -5.98
CA VAL A 43 7.16 2.71 -4.58
C VAL A 43 6.95 1.24 -4.21
N ALA A 44 5.78 0.67 -4.55
CA ALA A 44 5.49 -0.73 -4.29
C ALA A 44 6.43 -1.68 -5.05
N GLN A 45 6.79 -1.37 -6.30
CA GLN A 45 7.77 -2.14 -7.07
C GLN A 45 9.16 -2.10 -6.43
N GLY A 46 9.60 -0.95 -5.93
CA GLY A 46 10.86 -0.82 -5.19
C GLY A 46 10.91 -1.74 -3.96
N TYR A 47 9.83 -1.81 -3.18
CA TYR A 47 9.74 -2.73 -2.06
C TYR A 47 9.66 -4.20 -2.48
N ALA A 48 9.01 -4.51 -3.60
CA ALA A 48 8.89 -5.87 -4.12
C ALA A 48 10.22 -6.39 -4.69
N ALA A 49 11.01 -5.53 -5.34
CA ALA A 49 12.35 -5.87 -5.81
C ALA A 49 13.31 -6.16 -4.63
N GLY A 50 13.02 -5.58 -3.46
CA GLY A 50 13.91 -5.65 -2.30
C GLY A 50 15.15 -4.78 -2.49
N THR A 51 16.06 -4.84 -1.53
CA THR A 51 17.41 -4.30 -1.69
C THR A 51 18.38 -5.42 -1.39
N ALA A 52 19.32 -5.68 -2.30
CA ALA A 52 20.24 -6.82 -2.21
C ALA A 52 20.99 -6.92 -0.87
N ALA A 53 21.11 -5.81 -0.13
CA ALA A 53 21.78 -5.72 1.16
C ALA A 53 20.87 -5.83 2.40
N VAL A 54 19.55 -5.60 2.31
CA VAL A 54 18.71 -5.40 3.53
C VAL A 54 17.37 -6.14 3.48
N ARG A 55 16.81 -6.42 2.29
CA ARG A 55 15.48 -7.03 2.20
C ARG A 55 15.43 -8.09 1.10
N PRO A 56 14.97 -9.32 1.40
CA PRO A 56 14.74 -10.33 0.37
C PRO A 56 13.74 -9.82 -0.66
N ALA A 57 13.90 -10.26 -1.91
CA ALA A 57 12.94 -9.99 -2.96
C ALA A 57 11.56 -10.53 -2.54
N GLY A 58 10.54 -9.69 -2.71
CA GLY A 58 9.16 -10.01 -2.42
C GLY A 58 8.34 -10.21 -3.71
N LYS A 59 7.06 -9.92 -3.58
CA LYS A 59 6.08 -9.89 -4.65
C LYS A 59 5.36 -8.55 -4.64
N LEU A 60 4.77 -8.22 -5.78
CA LEU A 60 3.89 -7.07 -5.89
C LEU A 60 2.45 -7.52 -5.67
N TYR A 61 1.71 -6.79 -4.84
CA TYR A 61 0.29 -7.03 -4.57
C TYR A 61 -0.54 -5.80 -4.91
N ARG A 62 -1.80 -6.05 -5.27
CA ARG A 62 -2.80 -5.05 -5.63
C ARG A 62 -4.11 -5.30 -4.89
N THR A 63 -4.78 -4.21 -4.50
CA THR A 63 -6.17 -4.22 -4.02
C THR A 63 -6.90 -2.95 -4.47
N VAL A 64 -8.23 -3.01 -4.51
CA VAL A 64 -9.09 -1.82 -4.62
C VAL A 64 -9.78 -1.66 -3.27
N ALA A 65 -9.30 -0.71 -2.46
CA ALA A 65 -9.78 -0.50 -1.10
C ALA A 65 -11.01 0.44 -1.12
N PRO A 66 -12.17 0.01 -0.59
CA PRO A 66 -13.29 0.91 -0.40
C PRO A 66 -12.95 1.95 0.67
N PRO A 67 -13.59 3.15 0.65
CA PRO A 67 -13.33 4.19 1.66
C PRO A 67 -13.43 3.68 3.10
N SER A 68 -14.38 2.78 3.38
CA SER A 68 -14.59 2.20 4.72
C SER A 68 -13.42 1.34 5.24
N ALA A 69 -12.47 0.96 4.39
CA ALA A 69 -11.29 0.20 4.76
C ALA A 69 -10.06 1.09 4.99
N LEU A 70 -10.13 2.38 4.63
CA LEU A 70 -9.04 3.33 4.80
C LEU A 70 -9.04 3.87 6.23
N LEU A 71 -7.92 3.71 6.92
CA LEU A 71 -7.75 4.12 8.31
C LEU A 71 -6.96 5.43 8.41
N ALA A 72 -5.94 5.59 7.57
CA ALA A 72 -5.15 6.80 7.49
C ALA A 72 -4.52 6.95 6.10
N TYR A 73 -4.13 8.17 5.77
CA TYR A 73 -3.30 8.54 4.63
C TYR A 73 -2.12 9.39 5.11
N ASN A 74 -0.97 9.17 4.51
CA ASN A 74 0.26 9.90 4.79
C ASN A 74 0.97 10.22 3.46
N SER A 75 1.05 11.51 3.14
CA SER A 75 1.76 11.98 1.95
C SER A 75 3.26 12.19 2.21
N GLY A 76 3.75 11.90 3.42
CA GLY A 76 5.16 12.05 3.78
C GLY A 76 6.09 11.26 2.86
N ARG A 77 7.26 11.86 2.56
CA ARG A 77 8.32 11.27 1.71
C ARG A 77 7.88 10.86 0.30
N GLU A 78 6.78 11.41 -0.20
CA GLU A 78 6.24 11.08 -1.54
C GLU A 78 5.85 9.59 -1.67
N GLU A 79 5.58 8.91 -0.54
CA GLU A 79 5.25 7.49 -0.53
C GLU A 79 3.76 7.20 -0.79
N ASP A 80 2.89 8.23 -0.77
CA ASP A 80 1.42 8.13 -0.93
C ASP A 80 0.82 6.95 -0.16
N GLU A 81 1.17 6.87 1.14
CA GLU A 81 0.90 5.71 1.98
C GLU A 81 -0.53 5.75 2.55
N TYR A 82 -1.20 4.61 2.52
CA TYR A 82 -2.46 4.34 3.17
C TYR A 82 -2.30 3.25 4.22
N VAL A 83 -2.87 3.49 5.40
CA VAL A 83 -3.11 2.43 6.39
C VAL A 83 -4.49 1.84 6.12
N VAL A 84 -4.53 0.53 5.86
CA VAL A 84 -5.72 -0.17 5.34
C VAL A 84 -6.10 -1.34 6.26
N ASP A 85 -7.39 -1.44 6.60
CA ASP A 85 -7.96 -2.66 7.17
C ASP A 85 -8.15 -3.71 6.07
N THR A 86 -7.24 -4.67 5.99
CA THR A 86 -7.23 -5.68 4.92
C THR A 86 -8.22 -6.83 5.12
N ARG A 87 -8.97 -6.85 6.23
CA ARG A 87 -9.95 -7.90 6.51
C ARG A 87 -11.07 -7.86 5.47
N GLY A 88 -11.32 -9.00 4.83
CA GLY A 88 -12.33 -9.10 3.77
C GLY A 88 -11.93 -8.51 2.42
N LEU A 89 -10.76 -7.83 2.31
CA LEU A 89 -10.30 -7.33 1.01
C LEU A 89 -9.80 -8.47 0.11
N ARG A 90 -10.12 -8.34 -1.18
CA ARG A 90 -9.53 -9.15 -2.25
C ARG A 90 -8.17 -8.57 -2.60
N ILE A 91 -7.12 -9.33 -2.29
CA ILE A 91 -5.73 -9.01 -2.62
C ILE A 91 -5.25 -9.98 -3.68
N SER A 92 -4.68 -9.45 -4.77
CA SER A 92 -4.14 -10.23 -5.88
C SER A 92 -2.64 -9.98 -6.02
N GLU A 93 -1.88 -11.01 -6.37
CA GLU A 93 -0.49 -10.81 -6.84
C GLU A 93 -0.55 -10.12 -8.21
N ALA A 94 0.32 -9.14 -8.40
CA ALA A 94 0.54 -8.47 -9.68
C ALA A 94 1.92 -8.88 -10.21
N GLY A 95 2.05 -8.99 -11.53
CA GLY A 95 3.35 -9.22 -12.15
C GLY A 95 4.31 -8.08 -11.81
N LEU A 96 5.52 -8.43 -11.39
CA LEU A 96 6.63 -7.48 -11.39
C LEU A 96 6.93 -7.15 -12.85
N LEU A 97 6.73 -5.89 -13.25
CA LEU A 97 7.32 -5.43 -14.49
C LEU A 97 8.84 -5.50 -14.32
N PRO A 98 9.59 -5.93 -15.35
CA PRO A 98 11.04 -5.84 -15.30
C PRO A 98 11.42 -4.38 -15.04
N ALA A 99 12.35 -4.15 -14.11
CA ALA A 99 12.96 -2.84 -13.96
C ALA A 99 13.45 -2.39 -15.34
N ALA A 100 13.12 -1.16 -15.75
CA ALA A 100 13.66 -0.61 -16.99
C ALA A 100 15.19 -0.77 -16.96
N PRO A 101 15.83 -1.22 -18.04
CA PRO A 101 17.28 -1.30 -18.08
C PRO A 101 17.84 0.08 -17.78
N VAL A 102 18.73 0.16 -16.79
CA VAL A 102 19.53 1.34 -16.54
C VAL A 102 20.46 1.49 -17.74
N GLY A 103 20.25 2.54 -18.54
CA GLY A 103 21.10 2.89 -19.67
C GLY A 103 22.45 3.47 -19.24
#